data_AF-A0A8S9BVV3-F1
#
_entry.id   AF-A0A8S9BVV3-F1
#
_cell.length_a   1.000
_cell.length_b   1.000
_cell.length_c   1.000
_cell.angle_alpha   90.00
_cell.angle_beta   90.00
_cell.angle_gamma   90.00
#
_symmetry.space_group_name_H-M   'P 1'
#
loop_
_entity.id
_entity.type
_entity.pdbx_description
1 polymer ?
#
loop_
_entity_poly.entity_id
_entity_poly.type
_entity_poly.pdbx_seq_one_letter_code
_entity_poly.pdbx_strand_id
1 'polypeptide(L)'
;MRNAVQRRNHRERGQPEERARLGLLEKHKDYSARARDFNEKKKKLRALKQKVINKNPDEFYFGMMSRKGPSTTGKNRTGTVNGDRGNQVLGQDAVRLFKTQDLGYVRTMRNKALKEVEELERSKAGIKGEGKKIVFVDDEEEQMRVVEDANVNEEDEEEDITTEEEERRILQQREAEKVEAKLTIARERLKALTDAEQELELQRARMAKSPTVGGVNKQGVKYKVRERKR
;
A
#
# COMPACT_ATOMS: atom_id res chain seq x y z
N MET A 1 28.91 66.91 -3.04
CA MET A 1 29.27 65.51 -2.68
C MET A 1 28.77 65.24 -1.27
N ARG A 2 28.05 64.15 -1.01
CA ARG A 2 27.60 63.80 0.36
C ARG A 2 28.77 63.12 1.08
N ASN A 3 29.08 63.56 2.30
CA ASN A 3 30.15 63.04 3.15
C ASN A 3 30.17 61.51 3.15
N ALA A 4 31.36 60.91 3.01
CA ALA A 4 31.61 59.47 2.99
C ALA A 4 31.47 58.81 4.38
N VAL A 5 30.42 59.18 5.12
CA VAL A 5 30.06 58.55 6.40
C VAL A 5 29.13 57.39 6.10
N GLN A 6 29.52 56.19 6.54
CA GLN A 6 28.75 54.96 6.35
C GLN A 6 27.37 55.09 7.02
N ARG A 7 26.29 54.85 6.26
CA ARG A 7 24.93 54.93 6.80
C ARG A 7 24.65 53.70 7.66
N ARG A 8 24.02 53.91 8.83
CA ARG A 8 23.63 52.83 9.74
C ARG A 8 22.52 51.99 9.11
N ASN A 9 22.64 50.66 9.20
CA ASN A 9 21.58 49.75 8.83
C ASN A 9 20.51 49.69 9.94
N HIS A 10 19.24 49.87 9.59
CA HIS A 10 18.12 49.79 10.51
C HIS A 10 17.43 48.42 10.38
N ARG A 11 17.40 47.66 11.49
CA ARG A 11 16.78 46.33 11.54
C ARG A 11 15.29 46.44 11.83
N GLU A 12 14.49 45.54 11.26
CA GLU A 12 13.05 45.46 11.49
C GLU A 12 12.73 44.76 12.82
N ARG A 13 11.62 45.16 13.46
CA ARG A 13 11.13 44.55 14.70
C ARG A 13 10.24 43.35 14.42
N GLY A 14 10.31 42.33 15.29
CA GLY A 14 9.41 41.17 15.30
C GLY A 14 7.98 41.47 15.80
N GLN A 15 7.13 40.45 15.78
CA GLN A 15 5.80 40.47 16.41
C GLN A 15 5.96 40.40 17.95
N PRO A 16 5.17 41.12 18.76
CA PRO A 16 5.15 40.95 20.21
C PRO A 16 4.74 39.53 20.61
N GLU A 17 5.35 38.99 21.66
CA GLU A 17 5.18 37.59 22.08
C GLU A 17 3.73 37.24 22.42
N GLU A 18 3.01 38.15 23.08
CA GLU A 18 1.58 37.99 23.39
C GLU A 18 0.71 37.77 22.15
N ARG A 19 1.16 38.25 20.98
CA ARG A 19 0.45 38.15 19.69
C ARG A 19 1.11 37.18 18.73
N ALA A 20 2.09 36.40 19.17
CA ALA A 20 2.78 35.41 18.34
C ALA A 20 1.79 34.41 17.70
N ARG A 21 0.66 34.10 18.35
CA ARG A 21 -0.41 33.24 17.81
C ARG A 21 -0.98 33.73 16.47
N LEU A 22 -0.94 35.03 16.18
CA LEU A 22 -1.47 35.63 14.94
C LEU A 22 -0.49 35.52 13.76
N GLY A 23 0.70 34.96 13.98
CA GLY A 23 1.74 34.84 12.98
C GLY A 23 2.58 36.11 12.83
N LEU A 24 3.26 36.21 11.69
CA LEU A 24 4.24 37.27 11.41
C LEU A 24 3.59 38.66 11.38
N LEU A 25 4.24 39.65 11.99
CA LEU A 25 3.83 41.05 11.89
C LEU A 25 4.21 41.61 10.52
N GLU A 26 3.23 41.66 9.63
CA GLU A 26 3.40 42.16 8.26
C GLU A 26 3.95 43.60 8.23
N LYS A 27 4.92 43.83 7.35
CA LYS A 27 5.52 45.14 7.12
C LYS A 27 5.07 45.70 5.77
N HIS A 28 5.50 46.92 5.46
CA HIS A 28 5.13 47.58 4.21
C HIS A 28 5.51 46.77 2.96
N LYS A 29 6.66 46.07 2.99
CA LYS A 29 7.09 45.18 1.91
C LYS A 29 6.08 44.05 1.68
N ASP A 30 5.61 43.43 2.76
CA ASP A 30 4.64 42.32 2.70
C ASP A 30 3.26 42.82 2.24
N TYR A 31 2.81 43.96 2.79
CA TYR A 31 1.59 44.64 2.35
C TYR A 31 1.64 44.95 0.85
N SER A 32 2.76 45.50 0.36
CA SER A 32 2.94 45.84 -1.05
C SER A 32 2.91 44.58 -1.93
N ALA A 33 3.50 43.47 -1.49
CA ALA A 33 3.40 42.19 -2.19
C ALA A 33 1.95 41.65 -2.22
N ARG A 34 1.24 41.67 -1.08
CA ARG A 34 -0.16 41.24 -0.98
C ARG A 34 -1.08 42.11 -1.82
N ALA A 35 -0.92 43.43 -1.78
CA ALA A 35 -1.72 44.37 -2.55
C ALA A 35 -1.53 44.19 -4.05
N ARG A 36 -0.29 43.92 -4.51
CA ARG A 36 0.00 43.58 -5.91
C ARG A 36 -0.71 42.29 -6.34
N ASP A 37 -0.57 41.19 -5.59
CA ASP A 37 -1.25 39.92 -5.89
C ASP A 37 -2.79 40.08 -5.95
N PHE A 38 -3.37 40.78 -4.97
CA PHE A 38 -4.81 41.05 -4.96
C PHE A 38 -5.26 41.85 -6.18
N ASN A 39 -4.53 42.91 -6.53
CA ASN A 39 -4.84 43.74 -7.69
C ASN A 39 -4.68 42.96 -9.01
N GLU A 40 -3.69 42.06 -9.12
CA GLU A 40 -3.55 41.17 -10.26
C GLU A 40 -4.73 40.21 -10.40
N LYS A 41 -5.14 39.55 -9.31
CA LYS A 41 -6.32 38.67 -9.29
C LYS A 41 -7.59 39.44 -9.66
N LYS A 42 -7.77 40.65 -9.10
CA LYS A 42 -8.89 41.54 -9.42
C LYS A 42 -8.91 41.93 -10.90
N LYS A 43 -7.76 42.26 -11.48
CA LYS A 43 -7.61 42.57 -12.92
C LYS A 43 -7.99 41.36 -13.79
N LYS A 44 -7.51 40.17 -13.45
CA LYS A 44 -7.84 38.90 -14.15
C LYS A 44 -9.34 38.61 -14.10
N LEU A 45 -9.97 38.72 -12.93
CA LEU A 45 -11.41 38.51 -12.77
C LEU A 45 -12.24 39.53 -13.56
N ARG A 46 -11.82 40.80 -13.59
CA ARG A 46 -12.49 41.84 -14.39
C ARG A 46 -12.44 41.51 -15.89
N ALA A 47 -11.28 41.07 -16.39
CA ALA A 47 -11.13 40.65 -17.78
C ALA A 47 -12.01 39.43 -18.11
N LEU A 48 -12.08 38.43 -17.24
CA LEU A 48 -12.95 37.26 -17.42
C LEU A 48 -14.43 37.65 -17.44
N LYS A 49 -14.87 38.53 -16.54
CA LYS A 49 -16.25 39.05 -16.53
C LYS A 49 -16.60 39.75 -17.84
N GLN A 50 -15.70 40.59 -18.37
CA GLN A 50 -15.93 41.26 -19.64
C GLN A 50 -16.09 40.26 -20.80
N LYS A 51 -15.27 39.19 -20.83
CA LYS A 51 -15.39 38.11 -21.83
C LYS A 51 -16.74 37.40 -21.75
N VAL A 52 -17.27 37.18 -20.55
CA VAL A 52 -18.59 36.57 -20.37
C VAL A 52 -19.70 37.48 -20.88
N ILE A 53 -19.64 38.78 -20.58
CA ILE A 53 -20.64 39.76 -21.03
C ILE A 53 -20.65 39.88 -22.56
N ASN A 54 -19.47 39.89 -23.19
CA ASN A 54 -19.33 40.04 -24.64
C ASN A 54 -19.43 38.71 -25.41
N LYS A 55 -19.87 37.62 -24.76
CA LYS A 55 -19.93 36.29 -25.40
C LYS A 55 -21.02 36.25 -26.47
N ASN A 56 -20.70 35.74 -27.65
CA ASN A 56 -21.69 35.44 -28.68
C ASN A 56 -22.41 34.11 -28.33
N PRO A 57 -23.75 34.08 -28.18
CA PRO A 57 -24.48 32.85 -27.91
C PRO A 57 -24.39 31.80 -29.03
N ASP A 58 -24.19 32.25 -30.28
CA ASP A 58 -24.15 31.38 -31.46
C ASP A 58 -22.72 30.99 -31.87
N GLU A 59 -21.73 31.22 -31.00
CA GLU A 59 -20.35 30.83 -31.29
C GLU A 59 -20.22 29.30 -31.37
N PHE A 60 -19.61 28.81 -32.46
CA PHE A 60 -19.33 27.39 -32.64
C PHE A 60 -17.84 27.16 -32.94
N TYR A 61 -17.24 26.24 -32.19
CA TYR A 61 -15.87 25.79 -32.38
C TYR A 61 -15.87 24.26 -32.50
N PHE A 62 -15.07 23.69 -33.42
CA PHE A 62 -14.97 22.24 -33.61
C PHE A 62 -14.57 21.48 -32.34
N GLY A 63 -13.81 22.11 -31.44
CA GLY A 63 -13.44 21.52 -30.14
C GLY A 63 -14.62 21.28 -29.19
N MET A 64 -15.78 21.88 -29.44
CA MET A 64 -17.01 21.59 -28.68
C MET A 64 -17.56 20.18 -28.95
N MET A 65 -17.18 19.54 -30.06
CA MET A 65 -17.64 18.19 -30.42
C MET A 65 -16.89 17.09 -29.66
N SER A 66 -15.61 17.31 -29.34
CA SER A 66 -14.77 16.33 -28.64
C SER A 66 -14.65 16.59 -27.14
N ARG A 67 -14.98 17.80 -26.67
CA ARG A 67 -14.84 18.19 -25.26
C ARG A 67 -16.21 18.35 -24.60
N LYS A 68 -16.36 17.75 -23.42
CA LYS A 68 -17.55 17.96 -22.61
C LYS A 68 -17.44 19.29 -21.86
N GLY A 69 -18.41 20.18 -22.09
CA GLY A 69 -18.48 21.50 -21.44
C GLY A 69 -18.55 21.43 -19.91
N PRO A 70 -18.49 22.59 -19.23
CA PRO A 70 -18.61 22.66 -17.78
C PRO A 70 -19.95 22.08 -17.32
N SER A 71 -19.94 21.37 -16.20
CA SER A 71 -21.17 20.82 -15.62
C SER A 71 -21.97 21.95 -14.99
N THR A 72 -23.15 22.27 -15.54
CA THR A 72 -24.04 23.35 -15.05
C THR A 72 -25.12 22.85 -14.09
N THR A 73 -25.27 21.53 -13.94
CA THR A 73 -26.34 20.88 -13.16
C THR A 73 -25.81 19.73 -12.30
N GLY A 74 -26.49 19.45 -11.19
CA GLY A 74 -26.19 18.31 -10.30
C GLY A 74 -25.18 18.61 -9.19
N LYS A 75 -24.89 17.59 -8.37
CA LYS A 75 -24.07 17.70 -7.16
C LYS A 75 -22.61 18.12 -7.43
N ASN A 76 -22.07 17.76 -8.60
CA ASN A 76 -20.69 18.06 -9.00
C ASN A 76 -20.64 19.23 -9.99
N ARG A 77 -21.36 20.32 -9.70
CA ARG A 77 -21.39 21.51 -10.55
C ARG A 77 -20.10 22.32 -10.39
N THR A 78 -19.27 22.36 -11.43
CA THR A 78 -18.04 23.15 -11.48
C THR A 78 -17.98 23.96 -12.76
N GLY A 79 -17.52 25.22 -12.66
CA GLY A 79 -17.37 26.12 -13.81
C GLY A 79 -16.17 25.80 -14.73
N THR A 80 -15.41 24.75 -14.43
CA THR A 80 -14.28 24.27 -15.23
C THR A 80 -14.75 23.25 -16.26
N VAL A 81 -14.11 23.25 -17.43
CA VAL A 81 -14.32 22.23 -18.46
C VAL A 81 -13.75 20.91 -17.96
N ASN A 82 -14.49 19.81 -18.12
CA ASN A 82 -14.01 18.49 -17.75
C ASN A 82 -12.85 18.08 -18.68
N GLY A 83 -11.67 17.85 -18.12
CA GLY A 83 -10.52 17.33 -18.84
C GLY A 83 -10.60 15.81 -18.99
N ASP A 84 -9.97 15.29 -20.04
CA ASP A 84 -9.72 13.86 -20.17
C ASP A 84 -8.53 13.47 -19.30
N ARG A 85 -8.65 12.33 -18.60
CA ARG A 85 -7.55 11.74 -17.81
C ARG A 85 -6.71 10.77 -18.65
N GLY A 86 -7.11 10.49 -19.89
CA GLY A 86 -6.43 9.59 -20.81
C GLY A 86 -6.86 8.12 -20.69
N ASN A 87 -7.78 7.80 -19.77
CA ASN A 87 -8.31 6.44 -19.65
C ASN A 87 -9.30 6.17 -20.78
N GLN A 88 -9.05 5.08 -21.53
CA GLN A 88 -9.89 4.66 -22.64
C GLN A 88 -10.61 3.35 -22.33
N VAL A 89 -11.76 3.14 -22.98
CA VAL A 89 -12.47 1.86 -22.91
C VAL A 89 -11.70 0.83 -23.74
N LEU A 90 -11.16 -0.19 -23.09
CA LEU A 90 -10.40 -1.25 -23.73
C LEU A 90 -11.33 -2.29 -24.38
N GLY A 91 -10.96 -2.76 -25.57
CA GLY A 91 -11.62 -3.89 -26.21
C GLY A 91 -11.42 -5.20 -25.43
N GLN A 92 -12.37 -6.11 -25.52
CA GLN A 92 -12.37 -7.33 -24.68
C GLN A 92 -11.15 -8.23 -24.94
N ASP A 93 -10.64 -8.29 -26.16
CA ASP A 93 -9.44 -9.07 -26.49
C ASP A 93 -8.17 -8.47 -25.88
N ALA A 94 -8.06 -7.13 -25.84
CA ALA A 94 -6.95 -6.46 -25.15
C ALA A 94 -7.00 -6.73 -23.64
N VAL A 95 -8.18 -6.67 -23.02
CA VAL A 95 -8.37 -7.00 -21.60
C VAL A 95 -7.98 -8.46 -21.31
N ARG A 96 -8.38 -9.41 -22.17
CA ARG A 96 -8.00 -10.83 -22.03
C ARG A 96 -6.48 -11.02 -22.12
N LEU A 97 -5.81 -10.30 -23.02
CA LEU A 97 -4.36 -10.35 -23.17
C LEU A 97 -3.67 -9.85 -21.89
N PHE A 98 -4.03 -8.66 -21.41
CA PHE A 98 -3.46 -8.09 -20.19
C PHE A 98 -3.71 -9.00 -18.97
N LYS A 99 -4.91 -9.55 -18.82
CA LYS A 99 -5.20 -10.48 -17.71
C LYS A 99 -4.45 -11.81 -17.82
N THR A 100 -4.07 -12.23 -19.01
CA THR A 100 -3.20 -13.39 -19.21
C THR A 100 -1.76 -13.09 -18.81
N GLN A 101 -1.25 -11.89 -19.13
CA GLN A 101 0.06 -11.42 -18.68
C GLN A 101 0.11 -11.27 -17.15
N ASP A 102 -0.91 -10.65 -16.55
CA ASP A 102 -1.07 -10.51 -15.09
C ASP A 102 -1.02 -11.88 -14.41
N LEU A 103 -1.79 -12.86 -14.91
CA LEU A 103 -1.81 -14.22 -14.36
C LEU A 103 -0.43 -14.89 -14.44
N GLY A 104 0.27 -14.72 -15.57
CA GLY A 104 1.64 -15.21 -15.74
C GLY A 104 2.58 -14.62 -14.69
N TYR A 105 2.53 -13.30 -14.49
CA TYR A 105 3.31 -12.63 -13.45
C TYR A 105 2.99 -13.14 -12.05
N VAL A 106 1.70 -13.18 -11.66
CA VAL A 106 1.28 -13.66 -10.34
C VAL A 106 1.73 -15.09 -10.08
N ARG A 107 1.63 -15.99 -11.06
CA ARG A 107 2.15 -17.37 -10.95
C ARG A 107 3.65 -17.41 -10.68
N THR A 108 4.44 -16.62 -11.40
CA THR A 108 5.89 -16.58 -11.16
C THR A 108 6.21 -16.08 -9.76
N MET A 109 5.48 -15.07 -9.27
CA MET A 109 5.65 -14.52 -7.93
C MET A 109 5.22 -15.51 -6.85
N ARG A 110 4.09 -16.23 -7.04
CA ARG A 110 3.63 -17.29 -6.15
C ARG A 110 4.66 -18.41 -6.03
N ASN A 111 5.24 -18.84 -7.15
CA ASN A 111 6.26 -19.90 -7.16
C ASN A 111 7.55 -19.46 -6.44
N LYS A 112 7.91 -18.18 -6.50
CA LYS A 112 9.02 -17.64 -5.70
C LYS A 112 8.68 -17.65 -4.21
N ALA A 113 7.48 -17.20 -3.84
CA ALA A 113 7.03 -17.21 -2.45
C ALA A 113 6.92 -18.64 -1.88
N LEU A 114 6.49 -19.62 -2.68
CA LEU A 114 6.48 -21.04 -2.30
C LEU A 114 7.87 -21.51 -1.90
N LYS A 115 8.87 -21.26 -2.75
CA LYS A 115 10.26 -21.64 -2.47
C LYS A 115 10.83 -20.95 -1.23
N GLU A 116 10.50 -19.67 -1.05
CA GLU A 116 10.89 -18.89 0.14
C GLU A 116 10.30 -19.49 1.42
N VAL A 117 9.02 -19.88 1.40
CA VAL A 117 8.38 -20.58 2.53
C VAL A 117 9.05 -21.93 2.79
N GLU A 118 9.27 -22.74 1.76
CA GLU A 118 9.94 -24.05 1.89
C GLU A 118 11.35 -23.92 2.47
N GLU A 119 12.11 -22.91 2.06
CA GLU A 119 13.46 -22.64 2.57
C GLU A 119 13.44 -22.20 4.04
N LEU A 120 12.53 -21.30 4.42
CA LEU A 120 12.37 -20.86 5.80
C LEU A 120 11.87 -21.98 6.72
N GLU A 121 10.99 -22.86 6.24
CA GLU A 121 10.55 -24.04 6.97
C GLU A 121 11.71 -25.01 7.24
N ARG A 122 12.57 -25.25 6.24
CA ARG A 122 13.80 -26.05 6.44
C ARG A 122 14.75 -25.39 7.42
N SER A 123 14.95 -24.07 7.33
CA SER A 123 15.79 -23.33 8.28
C SER A 123 15.24 -23.40 9.71
N LYS A 124 13.92 -23.31 9.89
CA LYS A 124 13.28 -23.46 11.20
C LYS A 124 13.54 -24.84 11.81
N ALA A 125 13.34 -25.90 11.03
CA ALA A 125 13.56 -27.28 11.49
C ALA A 125 15.03 -27.55 11.85
N GLY A 126 15.99 -26.83 11.24
CA GLY A 126 17.40 -26.90 11.59
C GLY A 126 17.78 -26.19 12.90
N ILE A 127 17.01 -25.17 13.32
CA ILE A 127 17.27 -24.42 14.56
C ILE A 127 16.59 -25.09 15.77
N LYS A 128 15.35 -25.57 15.59
CA LYS A 128 14.58 -26.24 16.65
C LYS A 128 14.27 -27.67 16.24
N GLY A 129 14.87 -28.64 16.94
CA GLY A 129 14.54 -30.05 16.77
C GLY A 129 13.11 -30.34 17.24
N GLU A 130 12.28 -30.88 16.36
CA GLU A 130 10.88 -31.25 16.67
C GLU A 130 10.73 -32.72 17.13
N GLY A 131 11.85 -33.44 17.29
CA GLY A 131 11.86 -34.84 17.70
C GLY A 131 11.51 -35.01 19.18
N LYS A 132 10.71 -36.05 19.48
CA LYS A 132 10.49 -36.50 20.86
C LYS A 132 11.51 -37.59 21.20
N LYS A 133 12.29 -37.41 22.27
CA LYS A 133 13.21 -38.44 22.79
C LYS A 133 12.37 -39.49 23.52
N ILE A 134 12.45 -40.75 23.07
CA ILE A 134 11.85 -41.89 23.76
C ILE A 134 13.01 -42.65 24.41
N VAL A 135 12.96 -42.81 25.72
CA VAL A 135 13.91 -43.61 26.50
C VAL A 135 13.24 -44.93 26.83
N PHE A 136 13.87 -46.04 26.47
CA PHE A 136 13.41 -47.39 26.81
C PHE A 136 14.06 -47.79 28.14
N VAL A 137 13.26 -48.42 29.00
CA VAL A 137 13.67 -48.83 30.36
C VAL A 137 13.14 -50.24 30.61
N ASP A 138 13.89 -51.05 31.36
CA ASP A 138 13.63 -52.49 31.46
C ASP A 138 12.61 -52.83 32.56
N ASP A 139 12.56 -52.07 33.66
CA ASP A 139 11.66 -52.30 34.81
C ASP A 139 10.92 -51.02 35.27
N GLU A 140 9.75 -51.17 35.92
CA GLU A 140 8.95 -50.05 36.44
C GLU A 140 9.69 -49.24 37.53
N GLU A 141 10.55 -49.89 38.31
CA GLU A 141 11.40 -49.20 39.30
C GLU A 141 12.47 -48.32 38.65
N GLU A 142 13.07 -48.77 37.55
CA GLU A 142 14.02 -47.95 36.78
C GLU A 142 13.30 -46.81 36.05
N GLN A 143 12.07 -47.05 35.58
CA GLN A 143 11.26 -45.98 34.99
C GLN A 143 11.01 -44.85 35.99
N MET A 144 10.65 -45.17 37.24
CA MET A 144 10.48 -44.14 38.27
C MET A 144 11.78 -43.39 38.55
N ARG A 145 12.92 -44.08 38.63
CA ARG A 145 14.23 -43.43 38.83
C ARG A 145 14.64 -42.53 37.68
N VAL A 146 14.43 -42.94 36.42
CA VAL A 146 14.76 -42.11 35.25
C VAL A 146 13.87 -40.86 35.19
N VAL A 147 12.62 -40.95 35.64
CA VAL A 147 11.72 -39.78 35.74
C VAL A 147 12.13 -38.88 36.92
N GLU A 148 12.52 -39.45 38.05
CA GLU A 148 13.04 -38.70 39.21
C GLU A 148 14.36 -37.99 38.86
N ASP A 149 15.33 -38.71 38.29
CA ASP A 149 16.60 -38.15 37.82
C ASP A 149 16.39 -37.11 36.71
N ALA A 150 15.40 -37.27 35.83
CA ALA A 150 15.08 -36.24 34.83
C ALA A 150 14.50 -34.97 35.48
N ASN A 151 13.67 -35.10 36.52
CA ASN A 151 13.12 -33.94 37.24
C ASN A 151 14.19 -33.25 38.11
N VAL A 152 15.10 -34.02 38.73
CA VAL A 152 16.21 -33.48 39.53
C VAL A 152 17.26 -32.83 38.62
N ASN A 153 17.60 -33.44 37.48
CA ASN A 153 18.47 -32.81 36.50
C ASN A 153 17.81 -31.58 35.83
N GLU A 154 16.48 -31.47 35.72
CA GLU A 154 15.86 -30.22 35.25
C GLU A 154 16.07 -29.05 36.24
N GLU A 155 16.15 -29.32 37.55
CA GLU A 155 16.44 -28.31 38.59
C GLU A 155 17.95 -28.01 38.71
N ASP A 156 18.82 -29.02 38.56
CA ASP A 156 20.29 -28.87 38.63
C ASP A 156 20.93 -28.39 37.30
N GLU A 157 20.33 -28.69 36.13
CA GLU A 157 20.77 -28.18 34.81
C GLU A 157 20.52 -26.68 34.65
N GLU A 158 19.71 -26.02 35.49
CA GLU A 158 19.61 -24.56 35.52
C GLU A 158 20.77 -23.90 36.29
N GLU A 159 21.45 -24.62 37.18
CA GLU A 159 22.53 -24.07 38.02
C GLU A 159 23.95 -24.29 37.44
N ASP A 160 24.14 -25.27 36.55
CA ASP A 160 25.47 -25.65 35.99
C ASP A 160 25.66 -25.30 34.49
N ILE A 161 24.90 -24.33 33.97
CA ILE A 161 25.06 -23.83 32.59
C ILE A 161 26.19 -22.81 32.56
N THR A 162 27.17 -23.00 31.68
CA THR A 162 28.20 -21.97 31.47
C THR A 162 27.57 -20.71 30.86
N THR A 163 28.06 -19.52 31.23
CA THR A 163 27.57 -18.25 30.65
C THR A 163 27.62 -18.23 29.11
N GLU A 164 28.59 -18.93 28.51
CA GLU A 164 28.72 -19.08 27.05
C GLU A 164 27.59 -19.94 26.43
N GLU A 165 27.09 -20.95 27.13
CA GLU A 165 25.99 -21.80 26.67
C GLU A 165 24.63 -21.09 26.77
N GLU A 166 24.42 -20.32 27.84
CA GLU A 166 23.25 -19.45 27.97
C GLU A 166 23.19 -18.41 26.84
N GLU A 167 24.30 -17.75 26.53
CA GLU A 167 24.40 -16.78 25.43
C GLU A 167 24.07 -17.43 24.07
N ARG A 168 24.53 -18.67 23.83
CA ARG A 168 24.20 -19.45 22.62
C ARG A 168 22.71 -19.79 22.55
N ARG A 169 22.09 -20.19 23.66
CA ARG A 169 20.65 -20.50 23.72
C ARG A 169 19.81 -19.24 23.43
N ILE A 170 20.17 -18.10 24.03
CA ILE A 170 19.50 -16.81 23.77
C ILE A 170 19.65 -16.40 22.29
N LEU A 171 20.84 -16.59 21.72
CA LEU A 171 21.08 -16.30 20.30
C LEU A 171 20.23 -17.19 19.39
N GLN A 172 20.19 -18.51 19.64
CA GLN A 172 19.38 -19.46 18.89
C GLN A 172 17.88 -19.17 19.01
N GLN A 173 17.38 -18.80 20.18
CA GLN A 173 16.00 -18.38 20.38
C GLN A 173 15.68 -17.12 19.57
N ARG A 174 16.53 -16.09 19.63
CA ARG A 174 16.37 -14.87 18.83
C ARG A 174 16.42 -15.16 17.33
N GLU A 175 17.24 -16.10 16.89
CA GLU A 175 17.28 -16.53 15.49
C GLU A 175 16.01 -17.28 15.10
N ALA A 176 15.53 -18.20 15.95
CA ALA A 176 14.27 -18.92 15.74
C ALA A 176 13.09 -17.95 15.62
N GLU A 177 12.96 -16.99 16.54
CA GLU A 177 11.91 -15.96 16.50
C GLU A 177 11.96 -15.13 15.20
N LYS A 178 13.17 -14.75 14.75
CA LYS A 178 13.35 -14.04 13.48
C LYS A 178 12.93 -14.88 12.28
N VAL A 179 13.27 -16.17 12.26
CA VAL A 179 12.86 -17.09 11.19
C VAL A 179 11.35 -17.30 11.21
N GLU A 180 10.75 -17.48 12.39
CA GLU A 180 9.30 -17.62 12.53
C GLU A 180 8.55 -16.36 12.06
N ALA A 181 9.00 -15.17 12.44
CA ALA A 181 8.42 -13.91 11.98
C ALA A 181 8.55 -13.72 10.46
N LYS A 182 9.66 -14.14 9.86
CA LYS A 182 9.79 -14.13 8.39
C LYS A 182 8.86 -15.15 7.73
N LEU A 183 8.75 -16.33 8.32
CA LEU A 183 7.94 -17.43 7.80
C LEU A 183 6.44 -17.11 7.86
N THR A 184 5.96 -16.42 8.91
CA THR A 184 4.56 -15.95 8.96
C THR A 184 4.27 -14.97 7.83
N ILE A 185 5.12 -13.96 7.63
CA ILE A 185 4.99 -12.99 6.54
C ILE A 185 5.04 -13.69 5.17
N ALA A 186 5.95 -14.63 4.98
CA ALA A 186 6.09 -15.38 3.72
C ALA A 186 4.85 -16.23 3.44
N ARG A 187 4.26 -16.88 4.46
CA ARG A 187 3.00 -17.62 4.35
C ARG A 187 1.82 -16.72 4.02
N GLU A 188 1.70 -15.56 4.66
CA GLU A 188 0.66 -14.58 4.33
C GLU A 188 0.77 -14.09 2.89
N ARG A 189 1.99 -13.78 2.46
CA ARG A 189 2.28 -13.39 1.07
C ARG A 189 1.91 -14.48 0.09
N LEU A 190 2.27 -15.73 0.39
CA LEU A 190 1.92 -16.88 -0.43
C LEU A 190 0.41 -17.06 -0.55
N LYS A 191 -0.31 -16.95 0.57
CA LYS A 191 -1.77 -17.02 0.60
C LYS A 191 -2.38 -15.93 -0.28
N ALA A 192 -1.96 -14.68 -0.11
CA ALA A 192 -2.44 -13.56 -0.91
C ALA A 192 -2.18 -13.75 -2.43
N LEU A 193 -1.02 -14.28 -2.81
CA LEU A 193 -0.70 -14.58 -4.21
C LEU A 193 -1.54 -15.74 -4.76
N THR A 194 -1.83 -16.73 -3.93
CA THR A 194 -2.68 -17.87 -4.31
C THR A 194 -4.13 -17.43 -4.51
N ASP A 195 -4.66 -16.61 -3.60
CA ASP A 195 -6.01 -16.03 -3.73
C ASP A 195 -6.11 -15.15 -4.98
N ALA A 196 -5.10 -14.30 -5.24
CA ALA A 196 -5.04 -13.46 -6.44
C ALA A 196 -4.96 -14.29 -7.73
N GLU A 197 -4.23 -15.40 -7.75
CA GLU A 197 -4.20 -16.31 -8.89
C GLU A 197 -5.58 -16.90 -9.18
N GLN A 198 -6.26 -17.42 -8.15
CA GLN A 198 -7.60 -17.98 -8.27
C GLN A 198 -8.61 -16.94 -8.78
N GLU A 199 -8.56 -15.71 -8.26
CA GLU A 199 -9.42 -14.62 -8.72
C GLU A 199 -9.18 -14.26 -10.19
N LEU A 200 -7.92 -14.20 -10.63
CA LEU A 200 -7.57 -13.94 -12.02
C LEU A 200 -8.03 -15.08 -12.94
N GLU A 201 -7.90 -16.33 -12.51
CA GLU A 201 -8.43 -17.48 -13.26
C GLU A 201 -9.95 -17.41 -13.41
N LEU A 202 -10.68 -17.08 -12.33
CA LEU A 202 -12.12 -16.86 -12.36
C LEU A 202 -12.50 -15.70 -13.28
N GLN A 203 -11.75 -14.59 -13.26
CA GLN A 203 -11.97 -13.47 -14.19
C GLN A 203 -11.77 -13.90 -15.65
N ARG A 204 -10.70 -14.64 -15.95
CA ARG A 204 -10.45 -15.17 -17.31
C ARG A 204 -11.57 -16.11 -17.76
N ALA A 205 -12.04 -16.97 -16.87
CA ALA A 205 -13.14 -17.89 -17.16
C ALA A 205 -14.46 -17.16 -17.42
N ARG A 206 -14.75 -16.07 -16.69
CA ARG A 206 -15.90 -15.18 -16.95
C ARG A 206 -15.78 -14.42 -18.27
N MET A 207 -14.56 -14.10 -18.71
CA MET A 207 -14.29 -13.40 -19.97
C MET A 207 -14.08 -14.33 -21.16
N ALA A 208 -14.24 -15.65 -20.99
CA ALA A 208 -14.06 -16.63 -22.06
C ALA A 208 -15.03 -16.36 -23.22
N LYS A 209 -14.66 -16.80 -24.43
CA LYS A 209 -15.48 -16.61 -25.63
C LYS A 209 -16.79 -17.40 -25.59
N SER A 210 -16.82 -18.50 -24.83
CA SER A 210 -18.00 -19.31 -24.56
C SER A 210 -18.30 -19.33 -23.06
N PRO A 211 -19.57 -19.46 -22.64
CA PRO A 211 -19.93 -19.64 -21.24
C PRO A 211 -19.13 -20.81 -20.65
N THR A 212 -18.30 -20.55 -19.64
CA THR A 212 -17.40 -21.57 -19.06
C THR A 212 -17.66 -21.81 -17.58
N VAL A 213 -18.04 -20.78 -16.82
CA VAL A 213 -18.21 -20.86 -15.36
C VAL A 213 -19.58 -20.31 -14.97
N GLY A 214 -20.28 -21.03 -14.11
CA GLY A 214 -21.46 -20.55 -13.39
C GLY A 214 -21.08 -19.77 -12.15
N GLY A 215 -21.99 -18.98 -11.58
CA GLY A 215 -21.71 -18.21 -10.39
C GLY A 215 -22.90 -17.38 -9.93
N VAL A 216 -22.63 -16.40 -9.07
CA VAL A 216 -23.60 -15.41 -8.62
C VAL A 216 -23.26 -14.08 -9.29
N ASN A 217 -24.24 -13.41 -9.89
CA ASN A 217 -24.02 -12.05 -10.41
C ASN A 217 -23.93 -11.02 -9.27
N LYS A 218 -23.61 -9.77 -9.58
CA LYS A 218 -23.50 -8.70 -8.56
C LYS A 218 -24.82 -8.41 -7.84
N GLN A 219 -25.95 -8.87 -8.39
CA GLN A 219 -27.29 -8.74 -7.86
C GLN A 219 -27.73 -9.95 -7.01
N GLY A 220 -26.85 -10.95 -6.80
CA GLY A 220 -27.16 -12.13 -5.98
C GLY A 220 -27.83 -13.29 -6.73
N VAL A 221 -28.04 -13.17 -8.04
CA VAL A 221 -28.69 -14.22 -8.86
C VAL A 221 -27.68 -15.29 -9.26
N LYS A 222 -27.97 -16.55 -8.89
CA LYS A 222 -27.20 -17.74 -9.28
C LYS A 222 -27.49 -18.13 -10.73
N TYR A 223 -26.45 -18.39 -11.52
CA TYR A 223 -26.53 -18.93 -12.87
C TYR A 223 -25.55 -20.10 -13.05
N LYS A 224 -25.91 -21.08 -13.87
CA LYS A 224 -25.07 -22.24 -14.18
C LYS A 224 -25.08 -22.49 -15.68
N VAL A 225 -23.90 -22.72 -16.25
CA VAL A 225 -23.74 -23.15 -17.64
C VAL A 225 -24.07 -24.64 -17.72
N ARG A 226 -25.02 -25.02 -18.59
CA ARG A 226 -25.43 -26.41 -18.81
C ARG A 226 -24.98 -26.96 -20.16
N GLU A 227 -24.50 -26.09 -21.05
CA GLU A 227 -24.05 -26.46 -22.39
C GLU A 227 -22.62 -27.01 -22.36
N ARG A 228 -22.35 -28.01 -23.21
CA ARG A 228 -21.01 -28.54 -23.42
C ARG A 228 -20.25 -27.65 -24.40
N LYS A 229 -18.95 -27.48 -24.20
CA LYS A 229 -18.08 -26.87 -25.23
C LYS A 229 -18.09 -27.77 -26.47
N ARG A 230 -18.40 -27.17 -27.61
CA ARG A 230 -18.33 -27.84 -28.91
C ARG A 230 -16.87 -28.11 -29.28
#